data_AF-A0AA36DEK8-F1
#
_entry.id   AF-A0AA36DEK8-F1
#
_cell.length_a   1.000
_cell.length_b   1.000
_cell.length_c   1.000
_cell.angle_alpha   90.00
_cell.angle_beta   90.00
_cell.angle_gamma   90.00
#
_symmetry.space_group_name_H-M   'P 1'
#
loop_
_entity.id
_entity.type
_entity.pdbx_description
1 polymer ?
#
loop_
_entity_poly.entity_id
_entity_poly.type
_entity_poly.pdbx_seq_one_letter_code
_entity_poly.pdbx_strand_id
1 'polypeptide(L)'
;MVVAEFQEGQQRRSIFSTASRHEVYATGKITCGEKAWAEQRVELWEKNEWSTDVEVTHSVTTADGTFGIKAVNNILLHRPRYYIKLVHECNVVAPCKQENQYFIPAEYLHGQTFELKDVDLMMKPEGAQDKVKPVC
;
A
#
# COMPACT_ATOMS: atom_id res chain seq x y z
N MET A 1 -21.14 -56.59 4.93
CA MET A 1 -20.69 -57.14 6.22
C MET A 1 -19.21 -57.47 6.12
N VAL A 2 -18.34 -56.57 6.59
CA VAL A 2 -17.09 -56.92 7.28
C VAL A 2 -16.85 -55.80 8.29
N VAL A 3 -16.59 -56.18 9.53
CA VAL A 3 -16.43 -55.34 10.72
C VAL A 3 -14.94 -55.13 10.96
N ALA A 4 -14.54 -53.98 11.49
CA ALA A 4 -13.31 -53.85 12.28
C ALA A 4 -13.47 -52.68 13.27
N GLU A 5 -13.11 -52.96 14.52
CA GLU A 5 -13.49 -52.28 15.76
C GLU A 5 -12.56 -51.13 16.18
N PHE A 6 -13.10 -50.29 17.08
CA PHE A 6 -12.50 -49.42 18.10
C PHE A 6 -10.96 -49.22 18.16
N GLN A 7 -10.52 -47.96 18.22
CA GLN A 7 -9.74 -47.44 19.36
C GLN A 7 -10.01 -45.94 19.59
N GLU A 8 -10.33 -45.62 20.85
CA GLU A 8 -10.47 -44.28 21.40
C GLU A 8 -9.16 -43.50 21.36
N GLY A 9 -9.25 -42.18 21.16
CA GLY A 9 -8.23 -41.24 21.62
C GLY A 9 -7.09 -40.93 20.66
N GLN A 10 -7.34 -40.06 19.66
CA GLN A 10 -6.31 -39.08 19.27
C GLN A 10 -6.95 -37.90 18.55
N GLN A 11 -7.14 -36.80 19.29
CA GLN A 11 -7.53 -35.50 18.77
C GLN A 11 -6.49 -35.05 17.74
N ARG A 12 -6.77 -35.31 16.45
CA ARG A 12 -6.00 -34.74 15.35
C ARG A 12 -6.09 -33.21 15.49
N ARG A 13 -4.98 -32.59 15.89
CA ARG A 13 -4.79 -31.14 15.80
C ARG A 13 -4.90 -30.77 14.32
N SER A 14 -6.11 -30.46 13.85
CA SER A 14 -6.28 -29.76 12.59
C SER A 14 -5.56 -28.43 12.71
N ILE A 15 -4.40 -28.34 12.07
CA ILE A 15 -3.71 -27.07 11.86
C ILE A 15 -4.53 -26.35 10.78
N PHE A 16 -5.62 -25.68 11.19
CA PHE A 16 -6.28 -24.72 10.34
C PHE A 16 -5.32 -23.55 10.18
N SER A 17 -4.58 -23.54 9.06
CA SER A 17 -3.92 -22.33 8.61
C SER A 17 -5.01 -21.38 8.10
N THR A 18 -5.47 -20.48 8.96
CA THR A 18 -6.37 -19.40 8.56
C THR A 18 -5.59 -18.42 7.70
N ALA A 19 -5.80 -18.47 6.38
CA ALA A 19 -5.35 -17.42 5.48
C ALA A 19 -5.91 -16.08 5.94
N SER A 20 -5.03 -15.13 6.28
CA SER A 20 -5.43 -13.77 6.57
C SER A 20 -5.55 -13.01 5.25
N ARG A 21 -6.76 -12.53 4.96
CA ARG A 21 -7.03 -11.70 3.78
C ARG A 21 -6.82 -10.24 4.16
N HIS A 22 -5.89 -9.58 3.49
CA HIS A 22 -5.65 -8.15 3.62
C HIS A 22 -6.26 -7.45 2.41
N GLU A 23 -7.04 -6.40 2.68
CA GLU A 23 -7.61 -5.54 1.65
C GLU A 23 -7.23 -4.11 1.93
N VAL A 24 -6.68 -3.44 0.92
CA VAL A 24 -6.23 -2.06 1.01
C VAL A 24 -6.95 -1.25 -0.05
N TYR A 25 -7.54 -0.15 0.39
CA TYR A 25 -8.14 0.87 -0.45
C TYR A 25 -7.52 2.20 -0.06
N ALA A 26 -6.98 2.94 -1.03
CA ALA A 26 -6.47 4.27 -0.78
C ALA A 26 -6.96 5.24 -1.86
N THR A 27 -7.34 6.44 -1.44
CA THR A 27 -7.82 7.50 -2.32
C THR A 27 -7.21 8.81 -1.90
N GLY A 28 -7.16 9.78 -2.81
CA GLY A 28 -6.69 11.11 -2.48
C GLY A 28 -6.67 12.03 -3.67
N LYS A 29 -6.19 13.25 -3.43
CA LYS A 29 -5.99 14.27 -4.46
C LYS A 29 -4.59 14.85 -4.32
N ILE A 30 -3.90 14.96 -5.46
CA ILE A 30 -2.51 15.37 -5.51
C ILE A 30 -2.39 16.63 -6.38
N THR A 31 -1.66 17.62 -5.88
CA THR A 31 -1.34 18.86 -6.58
C THR A 31 0.17 19.09 -6.62
N CYS A 32 0.57 19.94 -7.55
CA CYS A 32 1.91 20.46 -7.71
C CYS A 32 1.80 21.98 -7.61
N GLY A 33 1.74 22.50 -6.38
CA GLY A 33 1.29 23.86 -6.11
C GLY A 33 -0.17 24.03 -6.50
N GLU A 34 -0.47 25.03 -7.33
CA GLU A 34 -1.84 25.35 -7.79
C GLU A 34 -2.35 24.42 -8.90
N LYS A 35 -1.48 23.57 -9.48
CA LYS A 35 -1.85 22.68 -10.58
C LYS A 35 -2.22 21.30 -10.08
N ALA A 36 -3.29 20.73 -10.62
CA ALA A 36 -3.57 19.31 -10.44
C ALA A 36 -2.40 18.47 -10.95
N TRP A 37 -1.98 17.46 -10.19
CA TRP A 37 -0.98 16.49 -10.62
C TRP A 37 -1.66 15.45 -11.50
N ALA A 38 -2.05 15.87 -12.70
CA ALA A 38 -2.94 15.12 -13.59
C ALA A 38 -2.21 14.09 -14.46
N GLU A 39 -2.89 12.96 -14.72
CA GLU A 39 -2.40 11.89 -15.60
C GLU A 39 -1.03 11.30 -15.19
N GLN A 40 -0.73 11.34 -13.89
CA GLN A 40 0.51 10.83 -13.30
C GLN A 40 0.30 9.49 -12.59
N ARG A 41 1.39 8.74 -12.43
CA ARG A 41 1.39 7.42 -11.82
C ARG A 41 1.42 7.50 -10.29
N VAL A 42 0.50 6.80 -9.64
CA VAL A 42 0.46 6.59 -8.18
C VAL A 42 0.68 5.11 -7.90
N GLU A 43 1.70 4.78 -7.11
CA GLU A 43 2.11 3.39 -6.89
C GLU A 43 1.80 2.95 -5.46
N LEU A 44 1.31 1.72 -5.28
CA LEU A 44 1.17 1.08 -3.98
C LEU A 44 2.28 0.04 -3.82
N TRP A 45 3.04 0.17 -2.74
CA TRP A 45 4.18 -0.68 -2.45
C TRP A 45 4.03 -1.41 -1.12
N GLU A 46 4.56 -2.62 -1.05
CA GLU A 46 4.74 -3.38 0.18
C GLU A 46 6.17 -3.21 0.68
N LYS A 47 6.31 -2.69 1.90
CA LYS A 47 7.58 -2.58 2.60
C LYS A 47 8.00 -3.95 3.10
N ASN A 48 9.19 -4.38 2.69
CA ASN A 48 9.83 -5.58 3.22
C ASN A 48 10.96 -5.20 4.19
N GLU A 49 11.07 -5.95 5.30
CA GLU A 49 12.16 -5.78 6.26
C GLU A 49 13.42 -6.54 5.85
N TRP A 50 13.26 -7.68 5.16
CA TRP A 50 14.35 -8.60 4.83
C TRP A 50 14.71 -8.66 3.34
N SER A 51 14.01 -7.90 2.51
CA SER A 51 14.24 -7.82 1.07
C SER A 51 13.90 -6.43 0.53
N THR A 52 14.08 -6.24 -0.76
CA THR A 52 13.64 -5.02 -1.46
C THR A 52 12.12 -4.90 -1.37
N ASP A 53 11.64 -3.65 -1.27
CA ASP A 53 10.22 -3.33 -1.35
C ASP A 53 9.66 -3.74 -2.72
N VAL A 54 8.38 -4.11 -2.76
CA VAL A 54 7.75 -4.66 -3.96
C VAL A 54 6.53 -3.81 -4.34
N GLU A 55 6.43 -3.43 -5.61
CA GLU A 55 5.23 -2.80 -6.14
C GLU A 55 4.09 -3.82 -6.14
N VAL A 56 2.97 -3.47 -5.50
CA VAL A 56 1.77 -4.29 -5.44
C VAL A 56 0.89 -4.02 -6.66
N THR A 57 0.65 -2.73 -6.92
CA THR A 57 -0.16 -2.24 -8.03
C THR A 57 0.05 -0.73 -8.21
N HIS A 58 -0.55 -0.14 -9.22
CA HIS A 58 -0.54 1.29 -9.47
C HIS A 58 -1.87 1.77 -10.06
N SER A 59 -2.09 3.07 -9.99
CA SER A 59 -3.19 3.78 -10.62
C SER A 59 -2.67 5.03 -11.33
N VAL A 60 -3.53 5.68 -12.09
CA VAL A 60 -3.24 6.96 -12.76
C VAL A 60 -4.21 8.00 -12.22
N THR A 61 -3.70 9.17 -11.86
CA THR A 61 -4.53 10.29 -11.42
C THR A 61 -5.39 10.81 -12.56
N THR A 62 -6.61 11.22 -12.25
CA THR A 62 -7.53 11.88 -13.17
C THR A 62 -7.05 13.29 -13.55
N ALA A 63 -7.77 13.95 -14.46
CA ALA A 63 -7.47 15.31 -14.91
C ALA A 63 -7.48 16.36 -13.78
N ASP A 64 -8.24 16.13 -12.71
CA ASP A 64 -8.29 16.97 -11.52
C ASP A 64 -7.33 16.51 -10.40
N GLY A 65 -6.46 15.52 -10.67
CA GLY A 65 -5.41 15.05 -9.76
C GLY A 65 -5.90 14.07 -8.70
N THR A 66 -7.12 13.53 -8.82
CA THR A 66 -7.64 12.52 -7.89
C THR A 66 -7.16 11.12 -8.27
N PHE A 67 -6.97 10.26 -7.28
CA PHE A 67 -6.63 8.86 -7.50
C PHE A 67 -7.43 7.92 -6.59
N GLY A 68 -7.54 6.67 -7.02
CA GLY A 68 -8.04 5.57 -6.22
C GLY A 68 -7.28 4.30 -6.57
N ILE A 69 -6.77 3.61 -5.56
CA ILE A 69 -5.99 2.38 -5.71
C ILE A 69 -6.53 1.30 -4.76
N LYS A 70 -6.58 0.06 -5.25
CA LYS A 70 -7.10 -1.09 -4.53
C LYS A 70 -6.17 -2.28 -4.68
N ALA A 71 -5.88 -2.97 -3.58
CA ALA A 71 -5.18 -4.25 -3.59
C ALA A 71 -5.85 -5.24 -2.62
N VAL A 72 -5.84 -6.52 -3.00
CA VAL A 72 -6.31 -7.63 -2.16
C VAL A 72 -5.22 -8.70 -2.17
N ASN A 73 -4.67 -9.00 -0.99
CA ASN A 73 -3.62 -9.99 -0.83
C ASN A 73 -4.02 -11.05 0.20
N ASN A 74 -3.75 -12.31 -0.14
CA ASN A 74 -3.93 -13.44 0.76
C ASN A 74 -2.56 -13.82 1.32
N ILE A 75 -2.23 -13.29 2.50
CA ILE A 75 -0.94 -13.55 3.15
C ILE A 75 -1.18 -14.37 4.42
N LEU A 76 -0.48 -15.50 4.53
CA LEU A 76 -0.69 -16.46 5.60
C LEU A 76 0.01 -16.08 6.92
N LEU A 77 1.09 -15.29 6.89
CA LEU A 77 2.06 -15.29 7.99
C LEU A 77 2.71 -13.95 8.38
N HIS A 78 2.44 -12.83 7.72
CA HIS A 78 3.04 -11.52 8.06
C HIS A 78 1.99 -10.40 8.04
N ARG A 79 2.19 -9.37 8.89
CA ARG A 79 1.44 -8.10 8.82
C ARG A 79 2.11 -7.24 7.74
N PRO A 80 1.53 -7.11 6.54
CA PRO A 80 2.16 -6.32 5.49
C PRO A 80 2.15 -4.84 5.88
N ARG A 81 3.15 -4.10 5.42
CA ARG A 81 3.25 -2.65 5.61
C ARG A 81 3.16 -1.99 4.24
N TYR A 82 2.05 -1.35 3.93
CA TYR A 82 1.86 -0.70 2.64
C TYR A 82 2.16 0.80 2.70
N TYR A 83 2.59 1.35 1.57
CA TYR A 83 2.75 2.78 1.38
C TYR A 83 2.45 3.19 -0.05
N ILE A 84 1.96 4.42 -0.21
CA ILE A 84 1.82 5.08 -1.51
C ILE A 84 3.16 5.73 -1.84
N LYS A 85 3.65 5.47 -3.05
CA LYS A 85 4.86 6.07 -3.60
C LYS A 85 4.48 7.00 -4.75
N LEU A 86 4.94 8.24 -4.66
CA LEU A 86 4.81 9.27 -5.69
C LEU A 86 6.21 9.65 -6.16
N VAL A 87 6.46 9.57 -7.47
CA VAL A 87 7.71 10.02 -8.08
C VAL A 87 7.40 11.19 -9.02
N HIS A 88 7.95 12.37 -8.74
CA HIS A 88 7.56 13.61 -9.43
C HIS A 88 8.71 14.58 -9.67
N GLU A 89 8.45 15.56 -10.53
CA GLU A 89 9.37 16.66 -10.86
C GLU A 89 8.93 18.00 -10.26
N CYS A 90 7.92 18.00 -9.37
CA CYS A 90 7.51 19.20 -8.65
C CYS A 90 8.64 19.74 -7.76
N ASN A 91 8.90 21.04 -7.86
CA ASN A 91 9.90 21.76 -7.06
C ASN A 91 11.32 21.17 -7.11
N VAL A 92 11.70 20.59 -8.26
CA VAL A 92 13.07 20.12 -8.51
C VAL A 92 13.64 20.65 -9.82
N VAL A 93 14.96 20.80 -9.85
CA VAL A 93 15.70 21.15 -11.07
C VAL A 93 15.90 19.88 -11.89
N ALA A 94 15.44 19.90 -13.15
CA ALA A 94 15.67 18.80 -14.09
C ALA A 94 17.18 18.50 -14.23
N PRO A 95 17.60 17.22 -14.33
CA PRO A 95 16.81 16.01 -14.59
C PRO A 95 16.36 15.24 -13.33
N CYS A 96 16.45 15.86 -12.15
CA CYS A 96 16.14 15.18 -10.89
C CYS A 96 14.64 14.94 -10.70
N LYS A 97 14.31 13.88 -9.95
CA LYS A 97 12.97 13.58 -9.45
C LYS A 97 12.97 13.54 -7.92
N GLN A 98 11.83 13.79 -7.31
CA GLN A 98 11.57 13.54 -5.89
C GLN A 98 10.72 12.29 -5.73
N GLU A 99 11.02 11.53 -4.69
CA GLU A 99 10.21 10.40 -4.24
C GLU A 99 9.60 10.72 -2.89
N ASN A 100 8.27 10.67 -2.80
CA ASN A 100 7.51 10.79 -1.56
C ASN A 100 6.84 9.46 -1.24
N GLN A 101 6.97 9.02 0.01
CA GLN A 101 6.36 7.80 0.52
C GLN A 101 5.37 8.12 1.65
N TYR A 102 4.11 7.68 1.50
CA TYR A 102 3.05 7.86 2.51
C TYR A 102 2.58 6.50 3.02
N PHE A 103 2.89 6.17 4.27
CA PHE A 103 2.52 4.88 4.84
C PHE A 103 1.02 4.78 5.13
N ILE A 104 0.44 3.64 4.76
CA ILE A 104 -0.95 3.31 5.06
C ILE A 104 -0.98 2.66 6.46
N PRO A 105 -1.70 3.25 7.44
CA PRO A 105 -1.79 2.68 8.77
C PRO A 105 -2.42 1.28 8.77
N ALA A 106 -1.95 0.41 9.68
CA ALA A 106 -2.31 -1.01 9.68
C ALA A 106 -3.81 -1.26 9.90
N GLU A 107 -4.51 -0.33 10.54
CA GLU A 107 -5.96 -0.36 10.75
C GLU A 107 -6.77 -0.34 9.45
N TYR A 108 -6.20 0.15 8.34
CA TYR A 108 -6.86 0.20 7.03
C TYR A 108 -6.71 -1.09 6.22
N LEU A 109 -5.95 -2.08 6.71
CA LEU A 109 -5.65 -3.33 5.97
C LEU A 109 -6.79 -4.36 5.96
N HIS A 110 -7.94 -4.01 6.53
CA HIS A 110 -9.12 -4.85 6.63
C HIS A 110 -10.29 -4.29 5.80
N GLY A 111 -9.97 -3.62 4.70
CA GLY A 111 -10.93 -3.15 3.71
C GLY A 111 -11.54 -1.78 3.98
N GLN A 112 -10.95 -1.01 4.89
CA GLN A 112 -11.31 0.40 5.07
C GLN A 112 -10.55 1.25 4.04
N THR A 113 -11.15 2.37 3.64
CA THR A 113 -10.51 3.33 2.74
C THR A 113 -9.62 4.28 3.52
N PHE A 114 -8.33 4.27 3.20
CA PHE A 114 -7.39 5.28 3.66
C PHE A 114 -7.46 6.50 2.75
N GLU A 115 -7.95 7.62 3.28
CA GLU A 115 -7.98 8.89 2.57
C GLU A 115 -6.66 9.65 2.78
N LEU A 116 -5.80 9.62 1.77
CA LEU A 116 -4.67 10.51 1.65
C LEU A 116 -5.23 11.90 1.32
N LYS A 117 -5.44 12.71 2.36
CA LYS A 117 -5.89 14.11 2.26
C LYS A 117 -5.08 14.88 1.22
N ASP A 118 -5.62 16.00 0.74
CA ASP A 118 -5.00 16.85 -0.29
C ASP A 118 -3.47 16.99 -0.09
N VAL A 119 -2.71 16.41 -1.02
CA VAL A 119 -1.24 16.39 -1.00
C VAL A 119 -0.72 17.42 -1.99
N ASP A 120 -0.05 18.46 -1.49
CA ASP A 120 0.73 19.36 -2.34
C ASP A 120 2.21 18.93 -2.37
N LEU A 121 2.66 18.49 -3.55
CA LEU A 121 4.03 18.04 -3.80
C LEU A 121 5.08 19.16 -3.75
N MET A 122 4.67 20.43 -3.74
CA MET A 122 5.59 21.56 -3.50
C MET A 122 5.86 21.78 -2.01
N MET A 123 4.95 21.34 -1.14
CA MET A 123 5.11 21.44 0.30
C MET A 123 5.95 20.26 0.81
N LYS A 124 6.67 20.49 1.91
CA LYS A 124 7.24 19.36 2.65
C LYS A 124 6.08 18.52 3.17
N PRO A 125 6.13 17.19 3.05
CA PRO A 125 5.07 16.36 3.57
C PRO A 125 4.95 16.59 5.09
N GLU A 126 3.76 16.99 5.54
CA GLU A 126 3.44 17.17 6.97
C GLU A 126 2.87 15.86 7.52
N GLY A 127 3.73 15.05 8.15
CA GLY A 127 3.31 13.77 8.69
C GLY A 127 4.47 12.94 9.25
N ALA A 128 4.19 12.16 10.30
CA ALA A 128 5.19 11.44 11.08
C ALA A 128 5.82 10.20 10.39
N GLN A 129 5.53 9.95 9.10
CA GLN A 129 5.98 8.73 8.42
C GLN A 129 6.55 8.97 7.02
N ASP A 130 6.70 10.24 6.60
CA ASP A 130 7.01 10.56 5.22
C ASP A 130 8.51 10.56 4.97
N LYS A 131 8.94 9.83 3.94
CA LYS A 131 10.32 9.87 3.45
C LYS A 131 10.36 10.59 2.12
N VAL A 132 11.16 11.66 2.06
CA VAL A 132 11.52 12.34 0.81
C VAL A 132 12.94 11.96 0.45
N LYS A 133 13.14 11.40 -0.74
CA LYS A 133 14.48 11.13 -1.27
C LYS A 133 14.66 11.77 -2.65
N PRO A 134 15.73 12.53 -2.89
CA PRO A 134 16.07 12.95 -4.24
C PRO A 134 16.50 11.72 -5.06
N VAL A 135 15.95 11.61 -6.25
CA VAL A 135 16.33 10.63 -7.28
C VAL A 135 16.98 11.42 -8.41
N CYS A 136 18.29 11.56 -8.29
CA CYS A 136 19.25 11.96 -9.30
C CYS A 136 20.34 10.85 -9.30
#